data_AF-A0A519RR33-F1
#
_entry.id   AF-A0A519RR33-F1
#
_cell.length_a   1.000
_cell.length_b   1.000
_cell.length_c   1.000
_cell.angle_alpha   90.00
_cell.angle_beta   90.00
_cell.angle_gamma   90.00
#
_symmetry.space_group_name_H-M   'P 1'
#
loop_
_entity.id
_entity.type
_entity.pdbx_description
1 polymer ?
#
loop_
_entity_poly.entity_id
_entity_poly.type
_entity_poly.pdbx_seq_one_letter_code
_entity_poly.pdbx_strand_id
1 'polypeptide(L)'
;MSFLLTRLRFCLVLLVLLGLRGGPAWAQATTVRGTVTDAKTRQPLPFVSVAVPAAGVGVNTDETGHYALQVPAPQTTVVFSYLGYRTVTKTIAPGPPQTLDVALTSSSATLGEVVIKGTKPPRYKNKDNPAVALIRQVIEHKTENQPTSYAYAEDEKYEKMAFSLSNLSDKFKNKKIFRNYQFLFKKQDSAATGGVNILPIYLEEKLTHEYYRRQPAARKEVELGKKQVQFDKQFIDNEGISAYFNRMYQDVDIYANNVSLLGNQLLSPIAGVAPTLYEYYITDTLKQHNPQLIELTFSPRNRADLLFKGKLYVTLDGHYAVQQAYLTVDRRINLN
;
A
#
# COMPACT_ATOMS: atom_id res chain seq x y z
N MET A 1 74.64 4.67 21.42
CA MET A 1 73.93 5.08 20.19
C MET A 1 73.11 3.96 19.53
N SER A 2 73.49 2.68 19.62
CA SER A 2 72.79 1.57 18.93
C SER A 2 71.35 1.27 19.43
N PHE A 3 71.09 1.36 20.74
CA PHE A 3 69.76 1.05 21.33
C PHE A 3 68.64 2.03 20.94
N LEU A 4 68.97 3.29 20.66
CA LEU A 4 67.99 4.31 20.25
C LEU A 4 67.50 4.04 18.82
N LEU A 5 68.40 3.61 17.95
CA LEU A 5 68.12 3.24 16.56
C LEU A 5 67.24 1.98 16.47
N THR A 6 67.40 1.02 17.38
CA THR A 6 66.58 -0.20 17.42
C THR A 6 65.13 0.08 17.83
N ARG A 7 64.92 0.96 18.83
CA ARG A 7 63.57 1.37 19.25
C ARG A 7 62.86 2.24 18.21
N LEU A 8 63.60 3.10 17.51
CA LEU A 8 63.07 3.90 16.41
C LEU A 8 62.60 3.03 15.23
N ARG A 9 63.37 1.98 14.89
CA ARG A 9 62.97 0.99 13.88
C ARG A 9 61.73 0.20 14.29
N PHE A 10 61.61 -0.19 15.56
CA PHE A 10 60.44 -0.91 16.06
C PHE A 10 59.17 -0.05 16.06
N CYS A 11 59.26 1.23 16.45
CA CYS A 11 58.14 2.17 16.34
C CYS A 11 57.71 2.43 14.89
N LEU A 12 58.67 2.54 13.95
CA LEU A 12 58.37 2.72 12.53
C LEU A 12 57.65 1.50 11.93
N VAL A 13 58.05 0.29 12.31
CA VAL A 13 57.37 -0.95 11.88
C VAL A 13 55.96 -1.03 12.46
N LEU A 14 55.76 -0.64 13.73
CA LEU A 14 54.43 -0.62 14.36
C LEU A 14 53.50 0.44 13.72
N LEU A 15 54.04 1.58 13.29
CA LEU A 15 53.29 2.67 12.66
C LEU A 15 52.89 2.34 11.21
N VAL A 16 53.72 1.57 10.50
CA VAL A 16 53.40 1.01 9.18
C VAL A 16 52.34 -0.10 9.29
N LEU A 17 52.39 -0.93 10.34
CA LEU A 17 51.37 -1.97 10.60
C LEU A 17 50.02 -1.39 11.05
N LEU A 18 49.98 -0.24 11.73
CA LEU A 18 48.73 0.44 12.07
C LEU A 18 48.08 1.19 10.89
N GLY A 19 48.85 1.52 9.83
CA GLY A 19 48.35 2.16 8.61
C GLY A 19 47.61 1.22 7.65
N LEU A 20 47.70 -0.09 7.85
CA LEU A 20 47.02 -1.13 7.05
C LEU A 20 45.61 -1.45 7.55
N ARG A 21 44.87 -0.46 8.07
CA ARG A 21 43.43 -0.61 8.26
C ARG A 21 42.77 -0.45 6.89
N GLY A 22 42.34 -1.57 6.31
CA GLY A 22 41.59 -1.62 5.07
C GLY A 22 40.50 -0.55 5.07
N GLY A 23 40.56 0.34 4.07
CA GLY A 23 39.51 1.33 3.86
C GLY A 23 38.15 0.64 3.70
N PRO A 24 37.04 1.33 4.01
CA PRO A 24 35.72 0.78 3.76
C PRO A 24 35.64 0.39 2.28
N ALA A 25 35.51 -0.91 2.00
CA ALA A 25 35.17 -1.37 0.67
C ALA A 25 33.81 -0.76 0.34
N TRP A 26 33.80 0.29 -0.49
CA TRP A 26 32.57 0.84 -1.02
C TRP A 26 31.90 -0.29 -1.81
N ALA A 27 30.81 -0.83 -1.26
CA ALA A 27 30.01 -1.82 -1.95
C ALA A 27 29.56 -1.19 -3.27
N GLN A 28 30.10 -1.69 -4.39
CA GLN A 28 29.77 -1.21 -5.72
C GLN A 28 28.30 -1.57 -6.01
N ALA A 29 27.42 -0.58 -5.96
CA ALA A 29 26.03 -0.75 -6.31
C ALA A 29 25.83 -0.44 -7.80
N THR A 30 25.20 -1.37 -8.51
CA THR A 30 24.87 -1.21 -9.93
C THR A 30 23.50 -0.55 -10.04
N THR A 31 23.40 0.57 -10.75
CA THR A 31 22.10 1.23 -10.97
C THR A 31 21.41 0.64 -12.19
N VAL A 32 20.22 0.08 -12.01
CA VAL A 32 19.37 -0.46 -13.07
C VAL A 32 18.15 0.43 -13.22
N ARG A 33 17.87 0.88 -14.44
CA ARG A 33 16.67 1.69 -14.75
C ARG A 33 15.93 1.08 -15.91
N GLY A 34 14.65 1.36 -16.06
CA GLY A 34 13.91 0.92 -17.25
C GLY A 34 12.42 1.10 -17.08
N THR A 35 11.68 0.49 -18.00
CA THR A 35 10.22 0.57 -18.07
C THR A 35 9.63 -0.83 -18.08
N VAL A 36 8.56 -1.04 -17.31
CA VAL A 36 7.78 -2.27 -17.33
C VAL A 36 6.48 -2.05 -18.10
N THR A 37 6.19 -2.94 -19.05
CA THR A 37 5.01 -2.86 -19.93
C THR A 37 4.25 -4.18 -19.99
N ASP A 38 2.99 -4.13 -20.41
CA ASP A 38 2.21 -5.31 -20.76
C ASP A 38 2.68 -5.85 -22.12
N ALA A 39 3.01 -7.14 -22.19
CA ALA A 39 3.52 -7.77 -23.40
C ALA A 39 2.53 -7.77 -24.58
N LYS A 40 1.21 -7.73 -24.31
CA LYS A 40 0.13 -7.76 -25.30
C LYS A 40 -0.31 -6.36 -25.72
N THR A 41 -0.58 -5.47 -24.77
CA THR A 41 -1.11 -4.13 -25.05
C THR A 41 -0.03 -3.09 -25.24
N ARG A 42 1.23 -3.40 -24.89
CA ARG A 42 2.37 -2.48 -24.85
C ARG A 42 2.16 -1.27 -23.92
N GLN A 43 1.12 -1.29 -23.09
CA GLN A 43 0.85 -0.22 -22.13
C GLN A 43 1.81 -0.32 -20.93
N PRO A 44 2.25 0.81 -20.36
CA PRO A 44 3.06 0.81 -19.16
C PRO A 44 2.31 0.22 -17.97
N LEU A 45 3.03 -0.51 -17.12
CA LEU A 45 2.49 -1.17 -15.95
C LEU A 45 2.93 -0.44 -14.68
N PRO A 46 2.01 0.26 -13.99
CA PRO A 46 2.34 0.97 -12.77
C PRO A 46 2.41 0.03 -11.56
N PHE A 47 3.20 0.39 -10.55
CA PHE A 47 3.32 -0.33 -9.28
C PHE A 47 3.84 -1.78 -9.36
N VAL A 48 4.51 -2.17 -10.45
CA VAL A 48 5.24 -3.43 -10.57
C VAL A 48 6.35 -3.46 -9.53
N SER A 49 6.42 -4.52 -8.73
CA SER A 49 7.54 -4.70 -7.80
C SER A 49 8.78 -5.17 -8.56
N VAL A 50 9.88 -4.43 -8.39
CA VAL A 50 11.19 -4.71 -8.96
C VAL A 50 12.17 -4.88 -7.81
N ALA A 51 12.59 -6.12 -7.56
CA ALA A 51 13.33 -6.47 -6.35
C ALA A 51 14.56 -7.34 -6.62
N VAL A 52 15.50 -7.31 -5.68
CA VAL A 52 16.64 -8.23 -5.57
C VAL A 52 16.44 -8.99 -4.27
N PRO A 53 15.72 -10.13 -4.28
CA PRO A 53 15.32 -10.83 -3.06
C PRO A 53 16.49 -11.19 -2.15
N ALA A 54 17.60 -11.63 -2.75
CA ALA A 54 18.82 -12.02 -2.03
C ALA A 54 19.50 -10.85 -1.27
N ALA A 55 19.21 -9.60 -1.63
CA ALA A 55 19.69 -8.41 -0.92
C ALA A 55 18.61 -7.69 -0.11
N GLY A 56 17.34 -8.12 -0.18
CA GLY A 56 16.23 -7.45 0.51
C GLY A 56 15.96 -6.02 0.03
N VAL A 57 16.44 -5.64 -1.16
CA VAL A 57 16.22 -4.31 -1.75
C VAL A 57 15.21 -4.39 -2.90
N GLY A 58 14.37 -3.37 -3.04
CA GLY A 58 13.38 -3.30 -4.09
C GLY A 58 12.73 -1.93 -4.22
N VAL A 59 12.12 -1.69 -5.37
CA VAL A 59 11.35 -0.49 -5.70
C VAL A 59 10.10 -0.90 -6.45
N ASN A 60 9.16 0.02 -6.60
CA ASN A 60 7.99 -0.17 -7.46
C ASN A 60 8.12 0.71 -8.70
N THR A 61 7.53 0.29 -9.82
CA THR A 61 7.37 1.19 -10.96
C THR A 61 6.40 2.32 -10.65
N ASP A 62 6.63 3.49 -11.25
CA ASP A 62 5.74 4.65 -11.16
C ASP A 62 4.48 4.50 -12.05
N GLU A 63 3.61 5.51 -12.06
CA GLU A 63 2.37 5.51 -12.89
C GLU A 63 2.63 5.32 -14.39
N THR A 64 3.83 5.63 -14.86
CA THR A 64 4.27 5.49 -16.25
C THR A 64 5.09 4.22 -16.50
N GLY A 65 5.20 3.33 -15.51
CA GLY A 65 5.90 2.06 -15.60
C GLY A 65 7.41 2.16 -15.45
N HIS A 66 7.97 3.32 -15.12
CA HIS A 66 9.42 3.48 -14.96
C HIS A 66 9.89 3.07 -13.56
N TYR A 67 11.10 2.53 -13.47
CA TYR A 67 11.75 2.20 -12.21
C TYR A 67 13.24 2.55 -12.22
N ALA A 68 13.80 2.73 -11.03
CA ALA A 68 15.24 2.85 -10.79
C ALA A 68 15.63 2.12 -9.51
N LEU A 69 16.45 1.07 -9.64
CA LEU A 69 16.88 0.21 -8.54
C LEU A 69 18.40 0.21 -8.41
N GLN A 70 18.91 0.34 -7.18
CA GLN A 70 20.32 0.10 -6.88
C GLN A 70 20.49 -1.35 -6.43
N VAL A 71 21.29 -2.11 -7.17
CA VAL A 71 21.57 -3.52 -6.91
C VAL A 71 22.96 -3.64 -6.27
N PRO A 72 23.06 -4.01 -4.98
CA PRO A 72 24.34 -4.15 -4.30
C PRO A 72 25.09 -5.39 -4.80
N ALA A 73 26.40 -5.27 -5.02
CA ALA A 73 27.26 -6.42 -5.30
C ALA A 73 27.23 -7.42 -4.11
N PRO A 74 27.33 -8.75 -4.36
CA PRO A 74 27.57 -9.41 -5.65
C PRO A 74 26.28 -9.79 -6.40
N GLN A 75 25.13 -9.19 -6.06
CA GLN A 75 23.85 -9.62 -6.62
C GLN A 75 23.73 -9.20 -8.09
N THR A 76 23.23 -10.12 -8.91
CA THR A 76 23.01 -9.90 -10.35
C THR A 76 21.60 -10.25 -10.79
N THR A 77 20.71 -10.64 -9.87
CA THR A 77 19.36 -11.10 -10.19
C THR A 77 18.32 -10.08 -9.76
N VAL A 78 17.53 -9.60 -10.74
CA VAL A 78 16.40 -8.70 -10.53
C VAL A 78 15.12 -9.43 -10.89
N VAL A 79 14.15 -9.41 -9.97
CA VAL A 79 12.86 -10.07 -10.10
C VAL A 79 11.78 -9.00 -10.28
N PHE A 80 10.97 -9.17 -11.32
CA PHE A 80 9.84 -8.32 -11.66
C PHE A 80 8.56 -9.10 -11.39
N SER A 81 7.75 -8.62 -10.46
CA SER A 81 6.47 -9.24 -10.10
C SER A 81 5.36 -8.21 -10.10
N TYR A 82 4.26 -8.55 -10.76
CA TYR A 82 3.09 -7.69 -10.84
C TYR A 82 1.83 -8.54 -10.82
N LEU A 83 0.82 -8.03 -10.15
CA LEU A 83 -0.42 -8.74 -9.90
C LEU A 83 -1.13 -9.10 -11.21
N GLY A 84 -1.46 -10.38 -11.40
CA GLY A 84 -2.07 -10.88 -12.64
C GLY A 84 -1.10 -11.08 -13.80
N TYR A 85 0.22 -11.03 -13.55
CA TYR A 85 1.28 -11.27 -14.54
C TYR A 85 2.27 -12.34 -14.06
N ARG A 86 2.90 -13.02 -15.01
CA ARG A 86 3.96 -13.97 -14.73
C ARG A 86 5.21 -13.23 -14.26
N THR A 87 5.75 -13.64 -13.12
CA THR A 87 7.02 -13.12 -12.60
C THR A 87 8.12 -13.35 -13.62
N VAL A 88 8.89 -12.30 -13.91
CA VAL A 88 10.03 -12.36 -14.82
C VAL A 88 11.29 -12.11 -14.03
N THR A 89 12.28 -12.99 -14.17
CA THR A 89 13.61 -12.81 -13.57
C THR A 89 14.59 -12.42 -14.66
N LYS A 90 15.41 -11.40 -14.40
CA LYS A 90 16.44 -10.91 -15.31
C LYS A 90 17.79 -10.84 -14.60
N THR A 91 18.84 -11.17 -15.34
CA THR A 91 20.21 -11.07 -14.86
C THR A 91 20.84 -9.77 -15.39
N ILE A 92 21.57 -9.08 -14.53
CA ILE A 92 22.26 -7.82 -14.84
C ILE A 92 23.79 -7.98 -14.75
N ALA A 93 24.54 -7.16 -15.47
CA ALA A 93 26.01 -7.12 -15.34
C ALA A 93 26.42 -6.19 -14.18
N PRO A 94 27.32 -6.60 -13.27
CA PRO A 94 27.76 -5.75 -12.17
C PRO A 94 28.68 -4.62 -12.66
N GLY A 95 28.53 -3.43 -12.07
CA GLY A 95 29.38 -2.26 -12.33
C GLY A 95 28.62 -1.10 -12.98
N PRO A 96 28.65 -0.96 -14.32
CA PRO A 96 28.11 0.22 -14.99
C PRO A 96 26.56 0.29 -14.89
N PRO A 97 25.98 1.52 -14.84
CA PRO A 97 24.55 1.69 -14.94
C PRO A 97 23.99 1.08 -16.24
N GLN A 98 22.82 0.45 -16.16
CA GLN A 98 22.21 -0.22 -17.31
C GLN A 98 20.71 0.03 -17.40
N THR A 99 20.21 0.04 -18.63
CA THR A 99 18.78 0.14 -18.93
C THR A 99 18.21 -1.25 -19.21
N LEU A 100 17.13 -1.62 -18.54
CA LEU A 100 16.48 -2.92 -18.62
C LEU A 100 14.95 -2.74 -18.71
N ASP A 101 14.43 -2.73 -19.93
CA ASP A 101 12.98 -2.72 -20.15
C ASP A 101 12.43 -4.15 -20.11
N VAL A 102 11.26 -4.33 -19.46
CA VAL A 102 10.67 -5.65 -19.24
C VAL A 102 9.21 -5.64 -19.66
N ALA A 103 8.83 -6.59 -20.51
CA ALA A 103 7.43 -6.82 -20.85
C ALA A 103 6.91 -8.01 -20.03
N LEU A 104 5.89 -7.77 -19.20
CA LEU A 104 5.25 -8.82 -18.41
C LEU A 104 4.10 -9.44 -19.19
N THR A 105 4.00 -10.77 -19.14
CA THR A 105 2.89 -11.51 -19.74
C THR A 105 1.82 -11.75 -18.69
N SER A 106 0.55 -11.44 -18.98
CA SER A 106 -0.55 -11.73 -18.05
C SER A 106 -0.60 -13.22 -17.71
N SER A 107 -0.79 -13.54 -16.43
CA SER A 107 -0.82 -14.90 -15.89
C SER A 107 -2.20 -15.54 -15.99
N SER A 108 -3.02 -15.16 -16.98
CA SER A 108 -4.29 -15.84 -17.25
C SER A 108 -4.02 -17.32 -17.48
N ALA A 109 -4.24 -18.14 -16.46
CA ALA A 109 -4.47 -19.56 -16.64
C ALA A 109 -5.71 -19.64 -17.51
N THR A 110 -5.53 -20.19 -18.71
CA THR A 110 -6.60 -20.52 -19.64
C THR A 110 -7.49 -21.56 -18.95
N LEU A 111 -8.50 -21.09 -18.22
CA LEU A 111 -9.69 -21.90 -17.98
C LEU A 111 -10.37 -22.08 -19.33
N GLY A 112 -10.75 -23.32 -19.63
CA GLY A 112 -11.23 -23.77 -20.94
C GLY A 112 -12.15 -22.77 -21.61
N GLU A 113 -11.84 -22.51 -22.88
CA GLU A 113 -12.59 -21.67 -23.79
C GLU A 113 -14.08 -22.03 -23.76
N VAL A 114 -14.88 -21.23 -23.06
CA VAL A 114 -16.30 -21.13 -23.39
C VAL A 114 -16.35 -20.25 -24.63
N VAL A 115 -16.54 -20.89 -25.78
CA VAL A 115 -16.84 -20.22 -27.04
C VAL A 115 -18.10 -19.38 -26.83
N ILE A 116 -17.94 -18.06 -26.75
CA ILE A 116 -19.08 -17.13 -26.78
C ILE A 116 -18.96 -16.28 -28.04
N LYS A 117 -19.74 -16.68 -29.05
CA LYS A 117 -20.16 -15.79 -30.14
C LYS A 117 -20.96 -14.65 -29.53
N GLY A 118 -20.48 -13.41 -29.63
CA GLY A 118 -21.29 -12.22 -29.34
C GLY A 118 -20.49 -11.04 -28.79
N THR A 119 -20.64 -9.88 -29.43
CA THR A 119 -19.87 -8.64 -29.27
C THR A 119 -20.15 -7.85 -27.98
N LYS A 120 -20.41 -8.51 -26.84
CA LYS A 120 -20.49 -7.89 -25.50
C LYS A 120 -20.04 -8.88 -24.42
N PRO A 121 -19.22 -8.48 -23.42
CA PRO A 121 -18.91 -9.36 -22.30
C PRO A 121 -20.21 -9.76 -21.57
N PRO A 122 -20.33 -11.01 -21.11
CA PRO A 122 -21.53 -11.49 -20.45
C PRO A 122 -21.84 -10.64 -19.20
N ARG A 123 -23.13 -10.33 -18.99
CA ARG A 123 -23.61 -9.62 -17.81
C ARG A 123 -23.23 -10.38 -16.54
N TYR A 124 -22.75 -9.68 -15.51
CA TYR A 124 -22.40 -10.27 -14.22
C TYR A 124 -23.58 -11.04 -13.61
N LYS A 125 -23.32 -12.26 -13.13
CA LYS A 125 -24.30 -13.14 -12.50
C LYS A 125 -23.76 -13.69 -11.19
N ASN A 126 -24.64 -13.81 -10.20
CA ASN A 126 -24.30 -14.41 -8.91
C ASN A 126 -24.38 -15.92 -8.90
N LYS A 127 -25.30 -16.47 -9.71
CA LYS A 127 -25.49 -17.91 -9.81
C LYS A 127 -24.21 -18.53 -10.36
N ASP A 128 -23.75 -19.60 -9.71
CA ASP A 128 -22.55 -20.37 -10.08
C ASP A 128 -21.25 -19.54 -10.13
N ASN A 129 -21.21 -18.40 -9.42
CA ASN A 129 -20.04 -17.54 -9.36
C ASN A 129 -19.16 -17.89 -8.14
N PRO A 130 -17.91 -18.34 -8.33
CA PRO A 130 -17.03 -18.74 -7.24
C PRO A 130 -16.63 -17.58 -6.31
N ALA A 131 -16.54 -16.35 -6.84
CA ALA A 131 -16.28 -15.16 -6.03
C ALA A 131 -17.45 -14.85 -5.08
N VAL A 132 -18.69 -15.08 -5.56
CA VAL A 132 -19.90 -14.93 -4.76
C VAL A 132 -20.02 -16.06 -3.73
N ALA A 133 -19.58 -17.27 -4.06
CA ALA A 133 -19.51 -18.36 -3.09
C ALA A 133 -18.50 -18.06 -1.97
N LEU A 134 -17.31 -17.56 -2.32
CA LEU A 134 -16.29 -17.18 -1.35
C LEU A 134 -16.77 -16.06 -0.42
N ILE A 135 -17.33 -14.97 -0.95
CA ILE A 135 -17.81 -13.89 -0.07
C ILE A 135 -18.94 -14.36 0.84
N ARG A 136 -19.79 -15.31 0.42
CA ARG A 136 -20.79 -15.91 1.30
C ARG A 136 -20.15 -16.65 2.46
N GLN A 137 -19.05 -17.37 2.24
CA GLN A 137 -18.29 -18.00 3.32
C GLN A 137 -17.72 -16.97 4.29
N VAL A 138 -17.16 -15.86 3.78
CA VAL A 138 -16.70 -14.74 4.63
C VAL A 138 -17.83 -14.16 5.47
N ILE A 139 -19.01 -13.96 4.86
CA ILE A 139 -20.20 -13.44 5.54
C ILE A 139 -20.70 -14.42 6.62
N GLU A 140 -20.68 -15.72 6.34
CA GLU A 140 -21.11 -16.78 7.25
C GLU A 140 -20.21 -16.86 8.49
N HIS A 141 -18.89 -16.76 8.31
CA HIS A 141 -17.90 -16.79 9.40
C HIS A 141 -17.64 -15.40 10.02
N LYS A 142 -18.40 -14.38 9.60
CA LYS A 142 -18.18 -12.99 9.98
C LYS A 142 -18.20 -12.77 11.50
N THR A 143 -19.14 -13.40 12.21
CA THR A 143 -19.29 -13.26 13.66
C THR A 143 -18.17 -13.93 14.44
N GLU A 144 -17.58 -15.00 13.90
CA GLU A 144 -16.47 -15.72 14.53
C GLU A 144 -15.17 -14.93 14.42
N ASN A 145 -14.99 -14.23 13.31
CA ASN A 145 -13.80 -13.45 13.00
C ASN A 145 -13.81 -12.02 13.57
N GLN A 146 -14.85 -11.62 14.29
CA GLN A 146 -14.89 -10.32 14.98
C GLN A 146 -14.07 -10.35 16.27
N PRO A 147 -13.36 -9.26 16.66
CA PRO A 147 -12.68 -9.19 17.95
C PRO A 147 -13.60 -9.46 19.16
N THR A 148 -14.89 -9.13 19.03
CA THR A 148 -15.93 -9.35 20.05
C THR A 148 -16.31 -10.82 20.25
N SER A 149 -15.89 -11.73 19.35
CA SER A 149 -16.13 -13.17 19.48
C SER A 149 -15.30 -13.76 20.64
N TYR A 150 -14.12 -13.20 20.90
CA TYR A 150 -13.20 -13.63 21.95
C TYR A 150 -13.66 -13.14 23.33
N ALA A 151 -13.33 -13.91 24.39
CA ALA A 151 -13.62 -13.48 25.76
C ALA A 151 -12.78 -12.26 26.18
N TYR A 152 -11.54 -12.23 25.68
CA TYR A 152 -10.56 -11.16 25.83
C TYR A 152 -9.87 -10.98 24.48
N ALA A 153 -9.64 -9.73 24.09
CA ALA A 153 -8.82 -9.40 22.93
C ALA A 153 -7.92 -8.22 23.29
N GLU A 154 -6.71 -8.24 22.73
CA GLU A 154 -5.70 -7.21 22.89
C GLU A 154 -5.05 -7.01 21.52
N ASP A 155 -4.98 -5.76 21.07
CA ASP A 155 -4.36 -5.41 19.79
C ASP A 155 -3.64 -4.06 19.84
N GLU A 156 -2.58 -3.96 19.04
CA GLU A 156 -1.92 -2.70 18.75
C GLU A 156 -2.49 -2.12 17.46
N LYS A 157 -3.15 -0.97 17.57
CA LYS A 157 -3.77 -0.27 16.47
C LYS A 157 -2.92 0.92 16.06
N TYR A 158 -2.52 0.93 14.79
CA TYR A 158 -1.83 2.04 14.14
C TYR A 158 -2.78 2.74 13.17
N GLU A 159 -3.00 4.03 13.39
CA GLU A 159 -3.87 4.88 12.59
C GLU A 159 -3.07 5.99 11.93
N LYS A 160 -3.29 6.20 10.63
CA LYS A 160 -2.72 7.31 9.88
C LYS A 160 -3.82 8.02 9.11
N MET A 161 -4.08 9.26 9.49
CA MET A 161 -5.09 10.12 8.87
C MET A 161 -4.39 11.25 8.14
N ALA A 162 -4.68 11.39 6.84
CA ALA A 162 -4.16 12.48 6.02
C ALA A 162 -5.32 13.14 5.25
N PHE A 163 -5.44 14.46 5.40
CA PHE A 163 -6.38 15.25 4.60
C PHE A 163 -5.61 16.20 3.70
N SER A 164 -5.99 16.20 2.43
CA SER A 164 -5.39 17.04 1.41
C SER A 164 -6.47 17.70 0.58
N LEU A 165 -6.31 18.99 0.28
CA LEU A 165 -7.16 19.71 -0.66
C LEU A 165 -6.67 19.47 -2.07
N SER A 166 -7.58 19.16 -2.99
CA SER A 166 -7.28 19.00 -4.42
C SER A 166 -7.91 20.13 -5.24
N ASN A 167 -7.48 20.31 -6.49
CA ASN A 167 -8.07 21.25 -7.46
C ASN A 167 -8.19 22.71 -6.96
N LEU A 168 -7.17 23.21 -6.25
CA LEU A 168 -7.17 24.59 -5.75
C LEU A 168 -7.15 25.62 -6.89
N SER A 169 -8.02 26.63 -6.80
CA SER A 169 -8.06 27.75 -7.76
C SER A 169 -6.82 28.63 -7.65
N ASP A 170 -6.43 29.29 -8.75
CA ASP A 170 -5.27 30.18 -8.74
C ASP A 170 -5.49 31.40 -7.84
N LYS A 171 -6.74 31.85 -7.69
CA LYS A 171 -7.13 32.88 -6.71
C LYS A 171 -6.79 32.45 -5.27
N PHE A 172 -6.99 31.18 -4.92
CA PHE A 172 -6.64 30.66 -3.60
C PHE A 172 -5.13 30.59 -3.42
N LYS A 173 -4.40 30.05 -4.40
CA LYS A 173 -2.93 29.91 -4.38
C LYS A 173 -2.22 31.27 -4.23
N ASN A 174 -2.78 32.33 -4.83
CA ASN A 174 -2.20 33.67 -4.86
C ASN A 174 -2.60 34.58 -3.68
N LYS A 175 -3.31 34.07 -2.65
CA LYS A 175 -3.62 34.88 -1.46
C LYS A 175 -2.33 35.30 -0.75
N LYS A 176 -2.30 36.52 -0.19
CA LYS A 176 -1.13 37.10 0.52
C LYS A 176 -0.59 36.20 1.62
N ILE A 177 -1.46 35.46 2.32
CA ILE A 177 -1.08 34.50 3.38
C ILE A 177 -0.15 33.38 2.86
N PHE A 178 -0.24 33.03 1.57
CA PHE A 178 0.60 31.99 0.97
C PHE A 178 1.81 32.54 0.23
N ARG A 179 2.13 33.84 0.33
CA ARG A 179 3.26 34.44 -0.42
C ARG A 179 4.58 33.74 -0.13
N ASN A 180 4.82 33.34 1.12
CA ASN A 180 6.04 32.64 1.54
C ASN A 180 5.90 31.10 1.40
N TYR A 181 4.70 30.62 1.06
CA TYR A 181 4.35 29.19 0.97
C TYR A 181 4.06 28.76 -0.47
N GLN A 182 4.45 29.55 -1.48
CA GLN A 182 4.24 29.22 -2.89
C GLN A 182 4.88 27.89 -3.30
N PHE A 183 5.88 27.41 -2.55
CA PHE A 183 6.47 26.10 -2.75
C PHE A 183 5.46 24.94 -2.60
N LEU A 184 4.41 25.11 -1.78
CA LEU A 184 3.33 24.13 -1.59
C LEU A 184 2.45 23.95 -2.83
N PHE A 185 2.50 24.91 -3.76
CA PHE A 185 1.68 24.91 -4.98
C PHE A 185 2.48 24.66 -6.26
N LYS A 186 3.81 24.56 -6.16
CA LYS A 186 4.63 24.13 -7.30
C LYS A 186 4.20 22.72 -7.68
N LYS A 187 3.97 22.48 -8.97
CA LYS A 187 3.68 21.14 -9.48
C LYS A 187 4.80 20.20 -9.05
N GLN A 188 4.52 19.35 -8.08
CA GLN A 188 5.34 18.20 -7.78
C GLN A 188 5.20 17.26 -8.98
N ASP A 189 6.31 16.76 -9.53
CA ASP A 189 6.27 15.91 -10.72
C ASP A 189 5.20 14.82 -10.58
N SER A 190 4.28 14.83 -11.55
CA SER A 190 2.90 14.36 -11.41
C SER A 190 2.72 12.86 -11.66
N ALA A 191 3.53 12.03 -11.01
CA ALA A 191 3.55 10.58 -11.25
C ALA A 191 2.76 9.74 -10.22
N ALA A 192 1.94 10.35 -9.36
CA ALA A 192 1.16 9.63 -8.33
C ALA A 192 -0.32 10.05 -8.22
N THR A 193 -0.77 11.07 -8.98
CA THR A 193 -2.15 11.58 -8.89
C THR A 193 -2.53 12.43 -10.11
N GLY A 194 -2.24 11.99 -11.35
CA GLY A 194 -2.84 12.57 -12.57
C GLY A 194 -2.77 14.10 -12.71
N GLY A 195 -1.70 14.75 -12.22
CA GLY A 195 -1.50 16.20 -12.35
C GLY A 195 -2.34 17.09 -11.44
N VAL A 196 -3.04 16.54 -10.44
CA VAL A 196 -3.82 17.33 -9.49
C VAL A 196 -2.92 17.79 -8.34
N ASN A 197 -2.75 19.11 -8.20
CA ASN A 197 -2.07 19.67 -7.03
C ASN A 197 -2.86 19.32 -5.76
N ILE A 198 -2.26 18.54 -4.88
CA ILE A 198 -2.78 18.22 -3.55
C ILE A 198 -2.03 19.04 -2.50
N LEU A 199 -2.76 19.82 -1.70
CA LEU A 199 -2.23 20.53 -0.55
C LEU A 199 -2.55 19.72 0.71
N PRO A 200 -1.57 19.06 1.35
CA PRO A 200 -1.81 18.42 2.64
C PRO A 200 -2.13 19.50 3.67
N ILE A 201 -3.29 19.38 4.32
CA ILE A 201 -3.77 20.29 5.37
C ILE A 201 -3.79 19.65 6.75
N TYR A 202 -3.72 18.32 6.83
CA TYR A 202 -3.68 17.58 8.07
C TYR A 202 -2.98 16.25 7.88
N LEU A 203 -2.15 15.88 8.85
CA LEU A 203 -1.56 14.55 8.97
C LEU A 203 -1.42 14.21 10.44
N GLU A 204 -2.04 13.11 10.85
CA GLU A 204 -1.95 12.54 12.19
C GLU A 204 -1.60 11.05 12.08
N GLU A 205 -0.64 10.62 12.87
CA GLU A 205 -0.26 9.22 13.10
C GLU A 205 -0.45 8.93 14.60
N LYS A 206 -1.25 7.91 14.92
CA LYS A 206 -1.60 7.52 16.29
C LYS A 206 -1.35 6.03 16.48
N LEU A 207 -0.68 5.67 17.56
CA LEU A 207 -0.45 4.29 17.98
C LEU A 207 -1.14 4.07 19.33
N THR A 208 -2.02 3.09 19.39
CA THR A 208 -2.86 2.78 20.54
C THR A 208 -2.80 1.30 20.85
N HIS A 209 -2.82 0.99 22.14
CA HIS A 209 -3.05 -0.37 22.64
C HIS A 209 -4.50 -0.50 23.08
N GLU A 210 -5.25 -1.38 22.43
CA GLU A 210 -6.65 -1.64 22.75
C GLU A 210 -6.81 -2.94 23.53
N TYR A 211 -7.61 -2.87 24.59
CA TYR A 211 -7.99 -4.01 25.42
C TYR A 211 -9.49 -4.17 25.39
N TYR A 212 -9.95 -5.39 25.17
CA TYR A 212 -11.35 -5.77 25.17
C TYR A 212 -11.58 -6.93 26.13
N ARG A 213 -12.66 -6.85 26.91
CA ARG A 213 -13.23 -7.95 27.69
C ARG A 213 -14.72 -8.04 27.42
N ARG A 214 -15.21 -9.24 27.10
CA ARG A 214 -16.63 -9.48 26.80
C ARG A 214 -17.52 -9.45 28.04
N GLN A 215 -17.07 -10.01 29.16
CA GLN A 215 -17.88 -10.14 30.37
C GLN A 215 -17.09 -9.87 31.67
N PRO A 216 -17.50 -8.85 32.48
CA PRO A 216 -18.40 -7.77 32.10
C PRO A 216 -17.79 -6.95 30.97
N ALA A 217 -18.63 -6.47 30.05
CA ALA A 217 -18.19 -5.74 28.86
C ALA A 217 -17.36 -4.52 29.26
N ALA A 218 -16.10 -4.49 28.83
CA ALA A 218 -15.19 -3.39 29.07
C ALA A 218 -14.24 -3.24 27.87
N ARG A 219 -13.99 -2.00 27.46
CA ARG A 219 -12.95 -1.64 26.50
C ARG A 219 -12.04 -0.61 27.16
N LYS A 220 -10.74 -0.73 26.97
CA LYS A 220 -9.75 0.25 27.42
C LYS A 220 -8.81 0.52 26.26
N GLU A 221 -8.60 1.78 25.97
CA GLU A 221 -7.63 2.25 24.98
C GLU A 221 -6.50 2.97 25.72
N VAL A 222 -5.26 2.65 25.39
CA VAL A 222 -4.06 3.31 25.91
C VAL A 222 -3.31 3.90 24.73
N GLU A 223 -3.25 5.23 24.64
CA GLU A 223 -2.43 5.89 23.62
C GLU A 223 -0.94 5.70 23.96
N LEU A 224 -0.22 5.00 23.07
CA LEU A 224 1.21 4.75 23.22
C LEU A 224 2.05 5.86 22.59
N GLY A 225 1.53 6.47 21.52
CA GLY A 225 2.18 7.59 20.86
C GLY A 225 1.28 8.27 19.85
N LYS A 226 1.46 9.57 19.71
CA LYS A 226 0.73 10.38 18.74
C LYS A 226 1.65 11.43 18.15
N LYS A 227 1.64 11.54 16.83
CA LYS A 227 2.37 12.54 16.08
C LYS A 227 1.43 13.20 15.09
N GLN A 228 1.36 14.52 15.13
CA GLN A 228 0.51 15.30 14.24
C GLN A 228 1.27 16.49 13.70
N VAL A 229 0.89 16.95 12.50
CA VAL A 229 1.35 18.23 11.97
C VAL A 229 0.78 19.34 12.83
N GLN A 230 1.66 20.20 13.35
CA GLN A 230 1.28 21.39 14.08
C GLN A 230 1.61 22.62 13.25
N PHE A 231 0.59 23.42 12.98
CA PHE A 231 0.73 24.76 12.45
C PHE A 231 0.96 25.77 13.57
N ASP A 232 1.45 26.95 13.22
CA ASP A 232 1.64 28.04 14.16
C ASP A 232 0.32 28.38 14.89
N LYS A 233 0.31 28.19 16.21
CA LYS A 233 -0.85 28.38 17.09
C LYS A 233 -1.37 29.82 17.07
N GLN A 234 -0.57 30.79 16.65
CA GLN A 234 -1.02 32.19 16.50
C GLN A 234 -2.02 32.36 15.36
N PHE A 235 -2.00 31.46 14.37
CA PHE A 235 -2.82 31.58 13.16
C PHE A 235 -3.81 30.42 13.00
N ILE A 236 -3.52 29.25 13.57
CA ILE A 236 -4.28 28.03 13.35
C ILE A 236 -4.56 27.31 14.69
N ASP A 237 -5.84 27.06 14.95
CA ASP A 237 -6.29 26.20 16.04
C ASP A 237 -6.11 24.72 15.65
N ASN A 238 -4.98 24.16 16.06
CA ASN A 238 -4.64 22.77 15.79
C ASN A 238 -5.57 21.78 16.52
N GLU A 239 -6.02 22.12 17.74
CA GLU A 239 -6.86 21.24 18.54
C GLU A 239 -8.27 21.16 17.94
N GLY A 240 -8.85 22.30 17.56
CA GLY A 240 -10.12 22.35 16.85
C GLY A 240 -10.10 21.62 15.51
N ILE A 241 -9.02 21.77 14.73
CA ILE A 241 -8.84 21.02 13.47
C ILE A 241 -8.78 19.50 13.72
N SER A 242 -8.01 19.08 14.73
CA SER A 242 -7.88 17.66 15.07
C SER A 242 -9.19 17.08 15.56
N ALA A 243 -9.90 17.80 16.43
CA ALA A 243 -11.23 17.41 16.91
C ALA A 243 -12.26 17.30 15.76
N TYR A 244 -12.19 18.22 14.78
CA TYR A 244 -13.03 18.17 13.59
C TYR A 244 -12.76 16.92 12.75
N PHE A 245 -11.49 16.67 12.38
CA PHE A 245 -11.13 15.52 11.54
C PHE A 245 -11.35 14.18 12.27
N ASN A 246 -11.06 14.10 13.55
CA ASN A 246 -11.31 12.91 14.36
C ASN A 246 -12.81 12.63 14.56
N ARG A 247 -13.69 13.61 14.33
CA ARG A 247 -15.14 13.38 14.29
C ARG A 247 -15.62 12.89 12.91
N MET A 248 -14.93 13.27 11.85
CA MET A 248 -15.25 12.84 10.48
C MET A 248 -14.87 11.37 10.23
N TYR A 249 -13.94 10.84 11.02
CA TYR A 249 -13.49 9.46 11.00
C TYR A 249 -13.94 8.75 12.28
N GLN A 250 -14.76 7.71 12.16
CA GLN A 250 -15.07 6.80 13.27
C GLN A 250 -14.46 5.43 12.96
N ASP A 251 -14.08 4.68 14.00
CA ASP A 251 -13.50 3.33 13.94
C ASP A 251 -13.96 2.55 12.69
N VAL A 252 -13.04 2.31 11.76
CA VAL A 252 -13.34 1.58 10.52
C VAL A 252 -13.38 0.10 10.83
N ASP A 253 -14.57 -0.42 11.10
CA ASP A 253 -14.83 -1.84 11.26
C ASP A 253 -15.53 -2.41 10.02
N ILE A 254 -14.78 -3.17 9.21
CA ILE A 254 -15.35 -3.84 8.04
C ILE A 254 -16.31 -4.98 8.43
N TYR A 255 -16.19 -5.52 9.64
CA TYR A 255 -17.09 -6.53 10.19
C TYR A 255 -18.37 -5.92 10.77
N ALA A 256 -18.52 -4.60 10.81
CA ALA A 256 -19.84 -4.01 10.95
C ALA A 256 -20.68 -4.21 9.68
N ASN A 257 -21.98 -3.96 9.75
CA ASN A 257 -22.81 -3.95 8.52
C ASN A 257 -22.59 -2.67 7.72
N ASN A 258 -22.38 -1.54 8.40
CA ASN A 258 -22.09 -0.25 7.78
C ASN A 258 -20.81 0.31 8.40
N VAL A 259 -19.98 0.92 7.55
CA VAL A 259 -18.80 1.69 7.94
C VAL A 259 -19.16 3.17 7.88
N SER A 260 -18.96 3.89 8.97
CA SER A 260 -19.20 5.33 9.03
C SER A 260 -17.97 6.09 8.54
N LEU A 261 -18.13 6.90 7.50
CA LEU A 261 -17.04 7.68 6.91
C LEU A 261 -17.55 9.05 6.45
N LEU A 262 -16.91 10.13 6.93
CA LEU A 262 -17.26 11.52 6.58
C LEU A 262 -18.74 11.84 6.84
N GLY A 263 -19.31 11.28 7.92
CA GLY A 263 -20.73 11.45 8.26
C GLY A 263 -21.71 10.61 7.43
N ASN A 264 -21.22 9.84 6.45
CA ASN A 264 -22.00 8.91 5.65
C ASN A 264 -21.89 7.48 6.19
N GLN A 265 -22.94 6.68 6.02
CA GLN A 265 -22.89 5.24 6.28
C GLN A 265 -22.80 4.48 4.98
N LEU A 266 -21.67 3.82 4.73
CA LEU A 266 -21.45 3.00 3.56
C LEU A 266 -21.57 1.52 3.95
N LEU A 267 -22.32 0.75 3.16
CA LEU A 267 -22.48 -0.68 3.43
C LEU A 267 -21.15 -1.42 3.29
N SER A 268 -20.80 -2.23 4.29
CA SER A 268 -19.60 -3.08 4.24
C SER A 268 -19.67 -4.06 3.06
N PRO A 269 -18.56 -4.33 2.35
CA PRO A 269 -18.51 -5.34 1.30
C PRO A 269 -18.66 -6.78 1.82
N ILE A 270 -18.67 -6.98 3.15
CA ILE A 270 -18.95 -8.27 3.80
C ILE A 270 -20.23 -8.19 4.65
N ALA A 271 -21.13 -7.23 4.39
CA ALA A 271 -22.47 -7.24 4.96
C ALA A 271 -23.31 -8.39 4.37
N GLY A 272 -24.32 -8.88 5.11
CA GLY A 272 -25.14 -10.01 4.65
C GLY A 272 -25.81 -9.79 3.29
N VAL A 273 -26.23 -8.55 3.01
CA VAL A 273 -26.84 -8.15 1.73
C VAL A 273 -25.83 -7.74 0.66
N ALA A 274 -24.53 -7.72 0.97
CA ALA A 274 -23.49 -7.22 0.07
C ALA A 274 -23.47 -7.93 -1.31
N PRO A 275 -23.69 -9.26 -1.44
CA PRO A 275 -23.76 -9.94 -2.74
C PRO A 275 -24.82 -9.42 -3.73
N THR A 276 -25.87 -8.75 -3.24
CA THR A 276 -26.91 -8.19 -4.12
C THR A 276 -26.58 -6.79 -4.63
N LEU A 277 -25.67 -6.08 -3.95
CA LEU A 277 -25.31 -4.68 -4.25
C LEU A 277 -23.91 -4.55 -4.87
N TYR A 278 -23.03 -5.49 -4.58
CA TYR A 278 -21.67 -5.57 -5.11
C TYR A 278 -21.53 -6.67 -6.17
N GLU A 279 -20.58 -6.46 -7.06
CA GLU A 279 -19.98 -7.47 -7.91
C GLU A 279 -18.62 -7.86 -7.34
N TYR A 280 -18.36 -9.16 -7.22
CA TYR A 280 -17.12 -9.74 -6.72
C TYR A 280 -16.41 -10.54 -7.80
N TYR A 281 -15.09 -10.42 -7.83
CA TYR A 281 -14.18 -11.09 -8.77
C TYR A 281 -12.98 -11.63 -8.00
N ILE A 282 -12.69 -12.93 -8.12
CA ILE A 282 -11.41 -13.48 -7.64
C ILE A 282 -10.35 -13.03 -8.64
N THR A 283 -9.38 -12.26 -8.16
CA THR A 283 -8.35 -11.66 -9.01
C THR A 283 -6.99 -12.33 -8.88
N ASP A 284 -6.68 -12.90 -7.71
CA ASP A 284 -5.45 -13.66 -7.50
C ASP A 284 -5.57 -14.64 -6.32
N THR A 285 -4.58 -15.52 -6.18
CA THR A 285 -4.40 -16.42 -5.05
C THR A 285 -2.94 -16.39 -4.60
N LEU A 286 -2.68 -15.78 -3.46
CA LEU A 286 -1.35 -15.64 -2.86
C LEU A 286 -0.96 -16.95 -2.13
N LYS A 287 -0.53 -17.95 -2.91
CA LYS A 287 -0.11 -19.28 -2.40
C LYS A 287 1.16 -19.26 -1.57
N GLN A 288 1.97 -18.20 -1.66
CA GLN A 288 3.24 -18.06 -0.93
C GLN A 288 3.06 -17.42 0.46
N HIS A 289 1.86 -16.92 0.77
CA HIS A 289 1.52 -16.43 2.09
C HIS A 289 0.98 -17.58 2.94
N ASN A 290 1.31 -17.61 4.24
CA ASN A 290 0.76 -18.59 5.20
C ASN A 290 -0.03 -17.83 6.29
N PRO A 291 -1.36 -18.00 6.39
CA PRO A 291 -2.22 -18.85 5.56
C PRO A 291 -2.37 -18.32 4.12
N GLN A 292 -2.73 -19.21 3.19
CA GLN A 292 -2.98 -18.84 1.79
C GLN A 292 -4.10 -17.81 1.70
N LEU A 293 -3.88 -16.75 0.92
CA LEU A 293 -4.87 -15.68 0.73
C LEU A 293 -5.48 -15.70 -0.67
N ILE A 294 -6.78 -15.44 -0.77
CA ILE A 294 -7.44 -15.07 -2.03
C ILE A 294 -7.61 -13.57 -2.07
N GLU A 295 -7.18 -12.96 -3.17
CA GLU A 295 -7.54 -11.59 -3.49
C GLU A 295 -8.92 -11.57 -4.15
N LEU A 296 -9.85 -10.87 -3.51
CA LEU A 296 -11.23 -10.68 -3.96
C LEU A 296 -11.48 -9.20 -4.23
N THR A 297 -11.56 -8.82 -5.50
CA THR A 297 -11.95 -7.47 -5.90
C THR A 297 -13.46 -7.31 -5.85
N PHE A 298 -13.95 -6.19 -5.34
CA PHE A 298 -15.37 -5.86 -5.30
C PHE A 298 -15.66 -4.45 -5.79
N SER A 299 -16.84 -4.25 -6.37
CA SER A 299 -17.31 -2.92 -6.80
C SER A 299 -18.85 -2.84 -6.83
N PRO A 300 -19.44 -1.64 -6.67
CA PRO A 300 -20.89 -1.48 -6.71
C PRO A 300 -21.43 -1.87 -8.08
N ARG A 301 -22.57 -2.58 -8.12
CA ARG A 301 -23.29 -2.84 -9.37
C ARG A 301 -23.72 -1.55 -10.06
N ASN A 302 -24.12 -0.57 -9.27
CA ASN A 302 -24.42 0.77 -9.72
C ASN A 302 -23.39 1.75 -9.14
N ARG A 303 -22.63 2.41 -10.01
CA ARG A 303 -21.54 3.31 -9.61
C ARG A 303 -22.01 4.62 -8.96
N ALA A 304 -23.31 4.90 -8.98
CA ALA A 304 -23.90 6.03 -8.29
C ALA A 304 -24.32 5.70 -6.84
N ASP A 305 -24.36 4.41 -6.47
CA ASP A 305 -24.74 4.02 -5.11
C ASP A 305 -23.62 4.40 -4.14
N LEU A 306 -24.00 4.83 -2.94
CA LEU A 306 -23.10 5.20 -1.84
C LEU A 306 -22.46 3.95 -1.21
N LEU A 307 -21.56 3.33 -1.96
CA LEU A 307 -20.97 2.03 -1.67
C LEU A 307 -19.45 2.05 -1.93
N PHE A 308 -18.73 1.13 -1.32
CA PHE A 308 -17.28 1.02 -1.49
C PHE A 308 -16.91 0.31 -2.80
N LYS A 309 -15.68 0.47 -3.25
CA LYS A 309 -15.01 -0.43 -4.19
C LYS A 309 -13.61 -0.72 -3.70
N GLY A 310 -13.02 -1.82 -4.12
CA GLY A 310 -11.65 -2.15 -3.78
C GLY A 310 -11.42 -3.64 -3.69
N LYS A 311 -10.64 -4.07 -2.70
CA LYS A 311 -10.13 -5.44 -2.60
C LYS A 311 -10.16 -5.96 -1.18
N LEU A 312 -10.40 -7.26 -1.03
CA LEU A 312 -10.28 -8.01 0.21
C LEU A 312 -9.24 -9.11 0.02
N TYR A 313 -8.48 -9.40 1.07
CA TYR A 313 -7.58 -10.54 1.13
C TYR A 313 -8.11 -11.50 2.19
N VAL A 314 -8.59 -12.66 1.74
CA VAL A 314 -9.36 -13.61 2.54
C VAL A 314 -8.56 -14.89 2.75
N THR A 315 -8.53 -15.43 3.98
CA THR A 315 -7.84 -16.68 4.29
C THR A 315 -8.58 -17.90 3.71
N LEU A 316 -7.81 -18.93 3.31
CA LEU A 316 -8.31 -20.26 2.90
C LEU A 316 -7.96 -21.36 3.91
N ASP A 317 -8.07 -21.05 5.18
CA ASP A 317 -7.84 -21.97 6.31
C ASP A 317 -9.13 -22.57 6.86
N GLY A 318 -10.28 -22.29 6.23
CA GLY A 318 -11.60 -22.70 6.68
C GLY A 318 -12.30 -21.68 7.59
N HIS A 319 -11.57 -20.65 8.08
CA HIS A 319 -12.17 -19.56 8.86
C HIS A 319 -12.58 -18.37 8.00
N TYR A 320 -12.04 -18.24 6.79
CA TYR A 320 -12.40 -17.18 5.82
C TYR A 320 -12.29 -15.76 6.39
N ALA A 321 -11.29 -15.52 7.22
CA ALA A 321 -11.03 -14.22 7.83
C ALA A 321 -10.54 -13.22 6.77
N VAL A 322 -10.93 -11.95 6.93
CA VAL A 322 -10.39 -10.85 6.12
C VAL A 322 -9.12 -10.35 6.79
N GLN A 323 -7.96 -10.65 6.19
CA GLN A 323 -6.67 -10.21 6.73
C GLN A 323 -6.34 -8.77 6.29
N GLN A 324 -6.77 -8.38 5.09
CA GLN A 324 -6.55 -7.03 4.57
C GLN A 324 -7.75 -6.56 3.75
N ALA A 325 -8.08 -5.28 3.85
CA ALA A 325 -9.13 -4.66 3.07
C ALA A 325 -8.67 -3.30 2.55
N TYR A 326 -8.78 -3.10 1.25
CA TYR A 326 -8.56 -1.82 0.58
C TYR A 326 -9.92 -1.28 0.16
N LEU A 327 -10.33 -0.17 0.76
CA LEU A 327 -11.62 0.46 0.52
C LEU A 327 -11.41 1.83 -0.12
N THR A 328 -12.12 2.09 -1.21
CA THR A 328 -12.26 3.41 -1.82
C THR A 328 -13.70 3.60 -2.29
N VAL A 329 -14.00 4.75 -2.86
CA VAL A 329 -15.34 5.14 -3.32
C VAL A 329 -15.26 5.55 -4.78
N ASP A 330 -16.37 5.45 -5.52
CA ASP A 330 -16.39 5.96 -6.88
C ASP A 330 -16.33 7.50 -6.88
N ARG A 331 -15.58 8.08 -7.83
CA ARG A 331 -15.45 9.54 -7.96
C ARG A 331 -16.78 10.24 -8.27
N ARG A 332 -17.78 9.48 -8.72
CA ARG A 332 -19.13 9.96 -9.04
C ARG A 332 -20.04 10.06 -7.83
N ILE A 333 -19.67 9.45 -6.70
CA ILE A 333 -20.44 9.51 -5.48
C ILE A 333 -20.17 10.85 -4.82
N ASN A 334 -21.23 11.59 -4.51
CA ASN A 334 -21.12 12.83 -3.76
C ASN A 334 -21.01 12.50 -2.27
N LEU A 335 -19.84 12.72 -1.68
CA LEU A 335 -19.56 12.52 -0.25
C LEU A 335 -19.59 13.83 0.56
N ASN A 336 -20.15 14.89 -0.04
CA ASN A 336 -20.01 16.32 0.27
C ASN A 336 -18.74 16.99 -0.26
#